data_AF-A0A9E6RGY6-F1
#
_entry.id   AF-A0A9E6RGY6-F1
#
_cell.length_a   1.000
_cell.length_b   1.000
_cell.length_c   1.000
_cell.angle_alpha   90.00
_cell.angle_beta   90.00
_cell.angle_gamma   90.00
#
_symmetry.space_group_name_H-M   'P 1'
#
loop_
_entity.id
_entity.type
_entity.pdbx_description
1 polymer ?
#
loop_
_entity_poly.entity_id
_entity_poly.type
_entity_poly.pdbx_seq_one_letter_code
_entity_poly.pdbx_strand_id
1 'polypeptide(L)'
;MAKGLPTLIRLRTWELDQKRRRLAELETLKAQLEDAVLDLADTVVKEQAVAARDEEVSFAYGAFAKAAINRRRDLEASIREMAIRVAAAAEEVSIAYQDLKKLEVAQANRVARAKAEFARKEQIRLDDIALEQYRQRQSEG
;
A
#
# COMPACT_ATOMS: atom_id res chain seq x y z
N MET A 1 16.86 -21.96 -17.41
CA MET A 1 15.41 -21.70 -17.34
C MET A 1 15.19 -20.23 -17.01
N ALA A 2 14.83 -19.39 -17.98
CA ALA A 2 14.59 -17.98 -17.72
C ALA A 2 13.39 -17.88 -16.76
N LYS A 3 13.65 -17.60 -15.49
CA LYS A 3 12.62 -17.24 -14.50
C LYS A 3 11.88 -16.03 -15.05
N GLY A 4 10.69 -16.26 -15.61
CA GLY A 4 10.05 -15.34 -16.55
C GLY A 4 9.43 -14.12 -15.90
N LEU A 5 8.92 -13.22 -16.75
CA LEU A 5 8.16 -12.03 -16.38
C LEU A 5 7.03 -12.31 -15.36
N PRO A 6 6.30 -13.45 -15.41
CA PRO A 6 5.32 -13.81 -14.38
C PRO A 6 5.92 -14.03 -12.98
N THR A 7 7.11 -14.63 -12.87
CA THR A 7 7.80 -14.81 -11.58
C THR A 7 8.20 -13.46 -10.99
N LEU A 8 8.67 -12.54 -11.84
CA LEU A 8 9.02 -11.19 -11.42
C LEU A 8 7.80 -10.39 -10.95
N ILE A 9 6.66 -10.51 -11.65
CA ILE A 9 5.39 -9.91 -11.23
C ILE A 9 4.98 -10.41 -9.84
N ARG A 10 5.07 -11.72 -9.60
CA ARG A 10 4.75 -12.31 -8.28
C ARG A 10 5.67 -11.78 -7.18
N LEU A 11 6.97 -11.67 -7.45
CA LEU A 11 7.93 -11.08 -6.51
C LEU A 11 7.58 -9.62 -6.19
N ARG A 12 7.34 -8.79 -7.20
CA ARG A 12 6.98 -7.37 -7.02
C ARG A 12 5.63 -7.19 -6.32
N THR A 13 4.68 -8.09 -6.55
CA THR A 13 3.40 -8.10 -5.83
C THR A 13 3.63 -8.34 -4.34
N TRP A 14 4.46 -9.33 -4.00
CA TRP A 14 4.81 -9.60 -2.61
C TRP A 14 5.53 -8.41 -1.97
N GLU A 15 6.48 -7.77 -2.67
CA GLU A 15 7.17 -6.57 -2.18
C GLU A 15 6.20 -5.40 -1.91
N LEU A 16 5.24 -5.17 -2.81
CA LEU A 16 4.18 -4.18 -2.61
C LEU A 16 3.35 -4.49 -1.37
N ASP A 17 2.97 -5.75 -1.17
CA ASP A 17 2.20 -6.16 0.01
C ASP A 17 3.00 -5.96 1.30
N GLN A 18 4.31 -6.23 1.31
CA GLN A 18 5.17 -5.94 2.47
C GLN A 18 5.21 -4.44 2.78
N LYS A 19 5.37 -3.60 1.76
CA LYS A 19 5.38 -2.13 1.93
C LYS A 19 4.05 -1.60 2.44
N ARG A 20 2.92 -2.14 1.95
CA ARG A 20 1.59 -1.80 2.45
C ARG A 20 1.38 -2.18 3.90
N ARG A 21 1.83 -3.38 4.31
CA ARG A 21 1.81 -3.79 5.73
C ARG A 21 2.63 -2.84 6.58
N ARG A 22 3.83 -2.48 6.12
CA ARG A 22 4.69 -1.53 6.83
C ARG A 22 4.05 -0.14 6.99
N LEU A 23 3.39 0.35 5.94
CA LEU A 23 2.63 1.60 6.01
C LEU A 23 1.51 1.51 7.06
N ALA A 24 0.70 0.44 7.03
CA ALA A 24 -0.39 0.24 7.99
C ALA A 24 0.10 0.13 9.44
N GLU A 25 1.24 -0.51 9.68
CA GLU A 25 1.89 -0.54 11.00
C GLU A 25 2.26 0.88 11.48
N LEU A 26 2.86 1.69 10.61
CA LEU A 26 3.24 3.07 10.95
C LEU A 26 2.02 3.96 11.22
N GLU A 27 0.96 3.81 10.42
CA GLU A 27 -0.32 4.50 10.63
C GLU A 27 -0.96 4.10 11.96
N THR A 28 -0.91 2.81 12.32
CA THR A 28 -1.40 2.31 13.61
C THR A 28 -0.61 2.93 14.78
N LEU A 29 0.72 2.97 14.68
CA LEU A 29 1.57 3.59 15.69
C LEU A 29 1.31 5.10 15.82
N LYS A 30 1.06 5.79 14.70
CA LYS A 30 0.67 7.21 14.71
C LYS A 30 -0.66 7.40 15.44
N ALA A 31 -1.67 6.59 15.13
CA ALA A 31 -2.98 6.66 15.78
C ALA A 31 -2.87 6.44 17.30
N GLN A 32 -2.07 5.47 17.74
CA GLN A 32 -1.82 5.24 19.17
C GLN A 32 -1.19 6.44 19.88
N LEU A 33 -0.32 7.20 19.21
CA LEU A 33 0.24 8.43 19.76
C LEU A 33 -0.80 9.54 19.84
N GLU A 34 -1.68 9.64 18.86
CA GLU A 34 -2.80 10.60 18.84
C GLU A 34 -3.80 10.29 19.97
N ASP A 35 -4.14 9.02 20.17
CA ASP A 35 -4.98 8.56 21.29
C ASP A 35 -4.33 8.89 22.65
N ALA A 36 -3.02 8.67 22.78
CA ALA A 36 -2.30 9.01 24.02
C ALA A 36 -2.33 10.52 24.35
N VAL A 37 -2.46 11.39 23.35
CA VAL A 37 -2.65 12.84 23.57
C VAL A 37 -4.04 13.12 24.11
N LEU A 38 -5.07 12.44 23.61
CA LEU A 38 -6.45 12.57 24.09
C LEU A 38 -6.57 12.07 25.54
N ASP A 39 -6.02 10.90 25.83
CA ASP A 39 -6.01 10.32 27.18
C ASP A 39 -5.28 11.23 28.19
N LEU A 40 -4.18 11.86 27.76
CA LEU A 40 -3.48 12.83 28.59
C LEU A 40 -4.33 14.07 28.86
N ALA A 41 -5.06 14.57 27.85
CA ALA A 41 -5.97 15.71 28.02
C ALA A 41 -7.09 15.40 29.03
N ASP A 42 -7.70 14.22 28.91
CA ASP A 42 -8.74 13.75 29.83
C ASP A 42 -8.20 13.60 31.27
N THR A 43 -6.97 13.09 31.41
CA THR A 43 -6.31 12.97 32.72
C THR A 43 -6.08 14.34 33.34
N VAL A 44 -5.61 15.32 32.55
CA VAL A 44 -5.41 16.69 33.04
C VAL A 44 -6.71 17.31 33.54
N VAL A 45 -7.82 17.14 32.83
CA VAL A 45 -9.13 17.66 33.25
C VAL A 45 -9.58 17.04 34.57
N LYS A 46 -9.39 15.72 34.75
CA LYS A 46 -9.73 15.02 35.99
C LYS A 46 -8.89 15.54 37.16
N GLU A 47 -7.58 15.62 37.00
CA GLU A 47 -6.66 16.12 38.04
C GLU A 47 -6.94 17.58 38.40
N GLN A 48 -7.26 18.41 37.41
CA GLN A 48 -7.67 19.80 37.66
C GLN A 48 -8.93 19.89 38.51
N ALA A 49 -9.93 19.05 38.24
CA ALA A 49 -11.18 19.04 38.99
C ALA A 49 -10.98 18.56 40.44
N VAL A 50 -10.05 17.64 40.69
CA VAL A 50 -9.68 17.19 42.04
C VAL A 50 -8.95 18.31 42.79
N ALA A 51 -7.94 18.91 42.18
CA ALA A 51 -7.16 20.01 42.76
C ALA A 51 -8.03 21.24 43.09
N ALA A 52 -9.10 21.49 42.34
CA ALA A 52 -10.04 22.57 42.63
C ALA A 52 -10.91 22.34 43.87
N ARG A 53 -11.00 21.10 44.37
CA ARG A 53 -11.83 20.72 45.52
C ARG A 53 -11.05 20.54 46.82
N ASP A 54 -9.72 20.42 46.73
CA ASP A 54 -8.85 20.12 47.85
C ASP A 54 -7.61 21.04 47.82
N GLU A 55 -7.48 21.87 48.86
CA GLU A 55 -6.43 22.88 48.97
C GLU A 55 -5.03 22.26 49.14
N GLU A 56 -4.92 21.09 49.75
CA GLU A 56 -3.65 20.37 49.89
C GLU A 56 -3.18 19.80 48.54
N VAL A 57 -4.11 19.26 47.75
CA VAL A 57 -3.84 18.74 46.39
C VAL A 57 -3.54 19.86 45.39
N SER A 58 -4.13 21.04 45.58
CA SER A 58 -3.89 22.23 44.75
C SER A 58 -2.40 22.60 44.66
N PHE A 59 -1.65 22.47 45.76
CA PHE A 59 -0.20 22.73 45.78
C PHE A 59 0.59 21.74 44.92
N ALA A 60 0.17 20.46 44.88
CA ALA A 60 0.83 19.42 44.07
C ALA A 60 0.48 19.52 42.57
N TYR A 61 -0.70 20.05 42.25
CA TYR A 61 -1.21 20.15 40.87
C TYR A 61 -0.29 20.97 39.94
N GLY A 62 0.37 22.01 40.45
CA GLY A 62 1.29 22.82 39.64
C GLY A 62 2.45 22.01 39.05
N ALA A 63 3.01 21.06 39.82
CA ALA A 63 4.07 20.17 39.35
C ALA A 63 3.53 19.16 38.31
N PHE A 64 2.35 18.59 38.57
CA PHE A 64 1.66 17.70 37.65
C PHE A 64 1.36 18.39 36.31
N ALA A 65 0.77 19.59 36.33
CA ALA A 65 0.42 20.34 35.12
C ALA A 65 1.66 20.63 34.26
N LYS A 66 2.78 21.00 34.88
CA LYS A 66 4.05 21.20 34.17
C LYS A 66 4.55 19.91 33.52
N ALA A 67 4.47 18.78 34.21
CA ALA A 67 4.84 17.47 33.66
C ALA A 67 3.92 17.08 32.48
N ALA A 68 2.61 17.30 32.60
CA ALA A 68 1.64 17.03 31.54
C ALA A 68 1.89 17.88 30.29
N ILE A 69 2.22 19.18 30.45
CA ILE A 69 2.58 20.06 29.33
C ILE A 69 3.82 19.54 28.59
N ASN A 70 4.86 19.16 29.33
CA ASN A 70 6.08 18.60 28.72
C ASN A 70 5.77 17.29 27.99
N ARG A 71 5.01 16.39 28.62
CA ARG A 71 4.61 15.12 28.01
C ARG A 71 3.81 15.31 26.73
N ARG A 72 2.86 16.26 26.72
CA ARG A 72 2.09 16.61 25.52
C ARG A 72 3.00 17.09 24.40
N ARG A 73 3.94 17.99 24.69
CA ARG A 73 4.90 18.50 23.70
C ARG A 73 5.74 17.37 23.08
N ASP A 74 6.16 16.41 23.90
CA ASP A 74 6.96 15.26 23.44
C ASP A 74 6.14 14.29 22.58
N LEU A 75 4.87 14.05 22.94
CA LEU A 75 3.92 13.27 22.13
C LEU A 75 3.66 13.96 20.78
N GLU A 76 3.38 15.26 20.78
CA GLU A 76 3.17 16.04 19.55
C GLU A 76 4.41 16.02 18.64
N ALA A 77 5.62 16.08 19.20
CA ALA A 77 6.85 15.95 18.44
C ALA A 77 6.98 14.56 17.81
N SER A 78 6.64 13.52 18.57
CA SER A 78 6.65 12.13 18.10
C SER A 78 5.60 11.88 17.00
N ILE A 79 4.42 12.48 17.10
CA ILE A 79 3.37 12.43 16.06
C ILE A 79 3.87 13.08 14.77
N ARG A 80 4.51 14.25 14.85
CA ARG A 80 5.08 14.93 13.67
C ARG A 80 6.15 14.07 13.00
N GLU A 81 7.05 13.46 13.78
CA GLU A 81 8.05 12.56 13.23
C GLU A 81 7.41 11.32 12.59
N MET A 82 6.40 10.74 13.23
CA MET A 82 5.68 9.59 12.69
C MET A 82 4.95 9.94 11.39
N ALA A 83 4.37 11.14 11.28
CA ALA A 83 3.72 11.61 10.06
C ALA A 83 4.70 11.67 8.87
N ILE A 84 5.94 12.11 9.11
CA ILE A 84 7.01 12.10 8.08
C ILE A 84 7.32 10.66 7.64
N ARG A 85 7.42 9.73 8.60
CA ARG A 85 7.69 8.31 8.31
C ARG A 85 6.54 7.66 7.53
N VAL A 86 5.28 7.96 7.89
CA VAL A 86 4.09 7.50 7.17
C VAL A 86 4.11 8.03 5.73
N ALA A 87 4.39 9.33 5.53
CA ALA A 87 4.46 9.92 4.20
C ALA A 87 5.55 9.25 3.33
N ALA A 88 6.73 8.99 3.91
CA ALA A 88 7.80 8.28 3.21
C ALA A 88 7.39 6.84 2.84
N ALA A 89 6.77 6.10 3.76
CA ALA A 89 6.28 4.75 3.48
C ALA A 89 5.16 4.72 2.42
N ALA A 90 4.28 5.72 2.41
CA ALA A 90 3.24 5.87 1.39
C ALA A 90 3.84 6.10 0.00
N GLU A 91 4.90 6.91 -0.10
CA GLU A 91 5.62 7.11 -1.35
C GLU A 91 6.30 5.82 -1.82
N GLU A 92 6.91 5.05 -0.91
CA GLU A 92 7.48 3.74 -1.26
C GLU A 92 6.43 2.75 -1.80
N VAL A 93 5.22 2.75 -1.22
CA VAL A 93 4.08 1.96 -1.73
C VAL A 93 3.68 2.43 -3.14
N SER A 94 3.61 3.74 -3.36
CA SER A 94 3.29 4.35 -4.66
C SER A 94 4.29 3.91 -5.73
N ILE A 95 5.59 4.03 -5.45
CA ILE A 95 6.67 3.63 -6.37
C ILE A 95 6.58 2.13 -6.68
N ALA A 96 6.45 1.27 -5.65
CA ALA A 96 6.37 -0.18 -5.85
C ALA A 96 5.13 -0.58 -6.68
N TYR A 97 4.01 0.10 -6.48
CA TYR A 97 2.81 -0.11 -7.28
C TYR A 97 3.01 0.29 -8.75
N GLN A 98 3.63 1.44 -9.02
CA GLN A 98 3.93 1.87 -10.38
C GLN A 98 4.87 0.88 -11.10
N ASP A 99 5.87 0.35 -10.41
CA ASP A 99 6.80 -0.62 -10.98
C ASP A 99 6.15 -1.96 -11.27
N LEU A 100 5.30 -2.46 -10.35
CA LEU A 100 4.47 -3.62 -10.60
C LEU A 100 3.59 -3.39 -11.84
N LYS A 101 2.98 -2.21 -11.96
CA LYS A 101 2.06 -1.91 -13.06
C LYS A 101 2.75 -1.93 -14.42
N LYS A 102 3.97 -1.40 -14.52
CA LYS A 102 4.78 -1.47 -15.75
C LYS A 102 4.99 -2.92 -16.19
N LEU A 103 5.28 -3.82 -15.25
CA LEU A 103 5.49 -5.25 -15.54
C LEU A 103 4.20 -5.95 -15.98
N GLU A 104 3.08 -5.67 -15.32
CA GLU A 104 1.78 -6.20 -15.70
C GLU A 104 1.41 -5.81 -17.13
N VAL A 105 1.59 -4.54 -17.49
CA VAL A 105 1.31 -4.04 -18.85
C VAL A 105 2.23 -4.72 -19.87
N ALA A 106 3.52 -4.85 -19.56
CA ALA A 106 4.46 -5.56 -20.43
C ALA A 106 4.06 -7.03 -20.67
N GLN A 107 3.62 -7.72 -19.61
CA GLN A 107 3.13 -9.09 -19.70
C GLN A 107 1.83 -9.19 -20.51
N ALA A 108 0.88 -8.28 -20.29
CA ALA A 108 -0.37 -8.23 -21.04
C ALA A 108 -0.11 -8.03 -22.53
N ASN A 109 0.78 -7.08 -22.89
CA ASN A 109 1.17 -6.83 -24.27
C ASN A 109 1.84 -8.06 -24.92
N ARG A 110 2.70 -8.77 -24.17
CA ARG A 110 3.34 -10.00 -24.64
C ARG A 110 2.29 -11.09 -24.93
N VAL A 111 1.34 -11.29 -24.02
CA VAL A 111 0.26 -12.27 -24.18
C VAL A 111 -0.63 -11.92 -25.38
N ALA A 112 -0.98 -10.64 -25.55
CA ALA A 112 -1.78 -10.16 -26.67
C ALA A 112 -1.08 -10.41 -28.02
N ARG A 113 0.22 -10.12 -28.11
CA ARG A 113 1.02 -10.38 -29.32
C ARG A 113 1.09 -11.87 -29.65
N ALA A 114 1.33 -12.72 -28.66
CA ALA A 114 1.37 -14.17 -28.86
C ALA A 114 0.01 -14.72 -29.32
N LYS A 115 -1.10 -14.22 -28.76
CA LYS A 115 -2.46 -14.59 -29.18
C LYS A 115 -2.75 -14.14 -30.61
N ALA A 116 -2.36 -12.92 -30.98
CA ALA A 116 -2.54 -12.40 -32.34
C ALA A 116 -1.72 -13.19 -33.38
N GLU A 117 -0.47 -13.55 -33.04
CA GLU A 117 0.37 -14.38 -33.89
C GLU A 117 -0.22 -15.78 -34.08
N PHE A 118 -0.71 -16.40 -33.00
CA PHE A 118 -1.38 -17.70 -33.05
C PHE A 118 -2.64 -17.64 -33.93
N ALA A 119 -3.51 -16.65 -33.72
CA ALA A 119 -4.71 -16.47 -34.51
C ALA A 119 -4.40 -16.24 -36.00
N ARG A 120 -3.35 -15.48 -36.31
CA ARG A 120 -2.89 -15.26 -37.70
C ARG A 120 -2.42 -16.57 -38.34
N LYS A 121 -1.62 -17.37 -37.65
CA LYS A 121 -1.14 -18.67 -38.17
C LYS A 121 -2.30 -19.64 -38.41
N GLU A 122 -3.27 -19.67 -37.49
CA GLU A 122 -4.44 -20.52 -37.63
C GLU A 122 -5.33 -20.08 -38.80
N GLN A 123 -5.52 -18.77 -38.99
CA GLN A 123 -6.27 -18.25 -40.14
C GLN A 123 -5.62 -18.67 -41.47
N ILE A 124 -4.30 -18.50 -41.62
CA ILE A 124 -3.57 -18.90 -42.83
C ILE A 124 -3.77 -20.40 -43.10
N ARG A 125 -3.68 -21.24 -42.05
CA ARG A 125 -3.88 -22.68 -42.17
C ARG A 125 -5.30 -23.04 -42.63
N LEU A 126 -6.32 -22.37 -42.09
CA LEU A 126 -7.71 -22.60 -42.48
C LEU A 126 -7.96 -22.16 -43.94
N ASP A 127 -7.36 -21.06 -44.35
CA ASP A 127 -7.44 -20.57 -45.74
C ASP A 127 -6.79 -21.57 -46.72
N ASP A 128 -5.62 -22.13 -46.37
CA ASP A 128 -4.93 -23.16 -47.16
C ASP A 128 -5.80 -24.42 -47.33
N ILE A 129 -6.43 -24.90 -46.25
CA ILE A 129 -7.34 -26.06 -46.28
C ILE A 129 -8.56 -25.78 -47.17
N ALA A 130 -9.14 -24.58 -47.06
CA ALA A 130 -10.30 -24.18 -47.87
C ALA A 130 -9.95 -24.15 -49.37
N LEU A 131 -8.76 -23.67 -49.72
CA LEU A 131 -8.27 -23.65 -51.11
C LEU A 131 -8.04 -25.06 -51.65
N GLU A 132 -7.46 -25.97 -50.86
CA GLU A 132 -7.26 -27.37 -51.27
C GLU A 132 -8.59 -28.08 -51.52
N GLN A 133 -9.56 -27.92 -50.61
CA GLN A 133 -10.91 -28.49 -50.78
C GLN A 133 -11.62 -27.93 -52.02
N TYR A 134 -11.46 -26.63 -52.30
CA TYR A 134 -12.03 -26.02 -53.49
C TYR A 134 -11.44 -26.63 -54.77
N ARG A 135 -10.11 -26.81 -54.82
CA ARG A 135 -9.42 -27.42 -55.97
C ARG A 135 -9.87 -28.85 -56.21
N GLN A 136 -10.01 -29.66 -55.15
CA GLN A 136 -10.48 -31.05 -55.26
C GLN A 136 -11.87 -31.14 -55.90
N ARG A 137 -12.82 -30.28 -55.47
CA ARG A 137 -14.18 -30.25 -56.04
C ARG A 137 -14.20 -29.82 -57.50
N GLN A 138 -13.27 -28.97 -57.93
CA GLN A 138 -13.15 -28.53 -59.33
C GLN A 138 -12.53 -29.60 -60.24
N SER A 139 -11.71 -30.51 -59.69
CA SER A 139 -11.13 -31.62 -60.47
C SER A 139 -12.04 -32.85 -60.57
N GLU A 140 -13.07 -32.94 -59.73
CA GLU A 140 -14.03 -34.07 -59.70
C GLU A 140 -15.32 -33.80 -60.48
N GLY A 141 -15.53 -32.57 -60.97
CA GLY A 141 -16.65 -32.17 -61.84
C GLY A 141 -16.22 -31.96 -63.29
#